data_AF-A0A090RTE5-F1
#
_entry.id   AF-A0A090RTE5-F1
#
_cell.length_a   1.000
_cell.length_b   1.000
_cell.length_c   1.000
_cell.angle_alpha   90.00
_cell.angle_beta   90.00
_cell.angle_gamma   90.00
#
_symmetry.space_group_name_H-M   'P 1'
#
loop_
_entity.id
_entity.type
_entity.pdbx_description
1 polymer ?
#
loop_
_entity_poly.entity_id
_entity_poly.type
_entity_poly.pdbx_seq_one_letter_code
_entity_poly.pdbx_strand_id
1 'polypeptide(L)'
;MSLLDLHEPKTITVELKGRPFVFVDLSAAQYIKLQDVMAEADPKAFAHLIVELLAANIQGEELAEEQIWEAFSIDEIQEIGLQFVSGLSG
;
A
#
# COMPACT_ATOMS: atom_id res chain seq x y z
N MET A 1 -0.12 -26.38 -10.82
CA MET A 1 0.30 -25.06 -10.30
C MET A 1 -0.90 -24.51 -9.56
N SER A 2 -0.88 -24.52 -8.22
CA SER A 2 -2.00 -23.98 -7.44
C SER A 2 -2.09 -22.48 -7.67
N LEU A 3 -3.31 -21.99 -7.95
CA LEU A 3 -3.66 -20.59 -7.70
C LEU A 3 -3.25 -20.27 -6.27
N LEU A 4 -2.54 -19.15 -6.07
CA LEU A 4 -2.28 -18.59 -4.75
C LEU A 4 -3.57 -18.61 -3.92
N ASP A 5 -3.55 -19.32 -2.79
CA ASP A 5 -4.53 -19.16 -1.72
C ASP A 5 -4.28 -17.79 -1.07
N LEU A 6 -4.85 -16.74 -1.64
CA LEU A 6 -5.01 -15.43 -0.99
C LEU A 6 -6.35 -15.44 -0.24
N HIS A 7 -6.49 -16.29 0.77
CA HIS A 7 -7.74 -16.41 1.53
C HIS A 7 -7.81 -15.51 2.77
N GLU A 8 -6.73 -14.83 3.14
CA GLU A 8 -6.71 -14.05 4.38
C GLU A 8 -6.35 -12.58 4.11
N PRO A 9 -7.22 -11.63 4.52
CA PRO A 9 -6.87 -10.22 4.53
C PRO A 9 -5.57 -10.03 5.29
N LYS A 10 -4.55 -9.47 4.63
CA LYS A 10 -3.27 -9.18 5.28
C LYS A 10 -3.31 -7.74 5.77
N THR A 11 -3.30 -7.59 7.09
CA THR A 11 -3.14 -6.28 7.73
C THR A 11 -1.67 -5.92 7.77
N ILE A 12 -1.32 -4.77 7.20
CA ILE A 12 0.04 -4.25 7.25
C ILE A 12 0.05 -2.95 8.04
N THR A 13 0.95 -2.87 9.00
CA THR A 13 1.21 -1.65 9.75
C THR A 13 2.25 -0.83 9.02
N VAL A 14 1.88 0.37 8.61
CA VAL A 14 2.82 1.34 8.04
C VAL A 14 3.10 2.43 9.06
N GLU A 15 4.39 2.65 9.33
CA GLU A 15 4.85 3.80 10.08
C GLU A 15 5.03 4.99 9.14
N LEU A 16 4.15 5.97 9.28
CA LEU A 16 4.27 7.26 8.61
C LEU A 16 5.05 8.20 9.54
N LYS A 17 6.16 8.76 9.07
CA LYS A 17 7.03 9.65 9.90
C LYS A 17 6.22 10.77 10.54
N GLY A 18 5.98 10.66 11.85
CA GLY A 18 5.24 11.66 12.64
C GLY A 18 3.71 11.59 12.55
N ARG A 19 3.14 10.52 11.99
CA ARG A 19 1.69 10.28 11.94
C ARG A 19 1.31 8.94 12.58
N PRO A 20 0.06 8.78 13.03
CA PRO A 20 -0.40 7.50 13.57
C PRO A 20 -0.27 6.37 12.53
N PHE A 21 -0.02 5.16 13.03
CA PHE A 21 0.05 3.96 12.20
C PHE A 21 -1.20 3.80 11.36
N VAL A 22 -1.02 3.49 10.08
CA VAL A 22 -2.13 3.11 9.20
C VAL A 22 -2.16 1.60 9.10
N PHE A 23 -3.30 1.01 9.42
CA PHE A 23 -3.59 -0.39 9.17
C PHE A 23 -4.22 -0.49 7.80
N VAL A 24 -3.51 -1.12 6.86
CA VAL A 24 -4.05 -1.39 5.52
C VAL A 24 -4.48 -2.84 5.46
N ASP A 25 -5.77 -3.04 5.20
CA ASP A 25 -6.32 -4.34 4.84
C ASP A 25 -6.21 -4.52 3.32
N LEU A 26 -5.34 -5.42 2.90
CA LEU A 26 -5.19 -5.77 1.48
C LEU A 26 -6.13 -6.90 1.10
N SER A 27 -7.09 -6.56 0.24
CA SER A 27 -7.86 -7.59 -0.48
C SER A 27 -6.96 -8.40 -1.42
N ALA A 28 -7.38 -9.63 -1.75
CA ALA A 28 -6.67 -10.49 -2.71
C ALA A 28 -6.45 -9.79 -4.06
N ALA A 29 -7.42 -9.00 -4.54
CA ALA A 29 -7.31 -8.25 -5.79
C ALA A 29 -6.24 -7.13 -5.72
N GLN A 30 -6.19 -6.40 -4.61
CA GLN A 30 -5.16 -5.37 -4.38
C GLN A 30 -3.76 -5.96 -4.25
N TYR A 31 -3.65 -7.12 -3.62
CA TYR A 31 -2.38 -7.85 -3.53
C TYR A 31 -1.86 -8.28 -4.91
N ILE A 32 -2.74 -8.83 -5.77
CA ILE A 32 -2.37 -9.19 -7.15
C ILE A 32 -1.94 -7.93 -7.92
N LYS A 33 -2.71 -6.84 -7.82
CA LYS A 33 -2.37 -5.55 -8.44
C LYS A 33 -1.01 -5.01 -7.97
N LEU A 34 -0.68 -5.18 -6.69
CA LEU A 34 0.63 -4.82 -6.13
C LEU A 34 1.77 -5.64 -6.74
N GLN A 35 1.58 -6.96 -6.88
CA GLN A 35 2.57 -7.83 -7.52
C GLN A 35 2.80 -7.47 -9.00
N ASP A 36 1.73 -7.21 -9.73
CA ASP A 36 1.80 -6.85 -11.16
C ASP A 36 2.56 -5.53 -11.34
N VAL A 37 2.21 -4.50 -10.58
CA VAL A 37 2.87 -3.18 -10.65
C VAL A 37 4.34 -3.25 -10.23
N MET A 38 4.68 -4.08 -9.24
CA MET A 38 6.08 -4.35 -8.89
C MET A 38 6.85 -5.03 -10.02
N ALA A 39 6.21 -5.95 -10.74
CA ALA A 39 6.84 -6.66 -11.87
C ALA A 39 7.10 -5.73 -13.07
N GLU A 40 6.26 -4.71 -13.25
CA GLU A 40 6.43 -3.67 -14.27
C GLU A 40 7.59 -2.70 -13.97
N ALA A 41 8.09 -2.68 -12.72
CA ALA A 41 9.17 -1.80 -12.27
C ALA A 41 8.92 -0.30 -12.56
N ASP A 42 7.66 0.11 -12.64
CA ASP A 42 7.26 1.52 -12.77
C ASP A 42 7.08 2.14 -11.38
N PRO A 43 8.01 2.99 -10.91
CA PRO A 43 7.95 3.60 -9.59
C PRO A 43 6.75 4.53 -9.42
N LYS A 44 6.24 5.11 -10.52
CA LYS A 44 5.08 6.00 -10.47
C LYS A 44 3.81 5.19 -10.35
N ALA A 45 3.64 4.13 -11.14
CA ALA A 45 2.50 3.22 -11.00
C ALA A 45 2.44 2.60 -9.60
N PHE A 46 3.61 2.23 -9.05
CA PHE A 46 3.72 1.72 -7.69
C PHE A 46 3.27 2.75 -6.66
N ALA A 47 3.81 3.97 -6.72
CA ALA A 47 3.42 5.03 -5.80
C ALA A 47 1.91 5.34 -5.86
N HIS A 48 1.31 5.39 -7.06
CA HIS A 48 -0.14 5.57 -7.21
C HIS A 48 -0.96 4.49 -6.51
N LEU A 49 -0.57 3.22 -6.68
CA LEU A 49 -1.26 2.12 -6.01
C LEU A 49 -1.15 2.24 -4.49
N ILE A 50 0.01 2.64 -3.97
CA ILE A 50 0.19 2.85 -2.53
C ILE A 50 -0.72 3.95 -2.00
N VAL A 51 -0.87 5.05 -2.73
CA VAL A 51 -1.80 6.13 -2.35
C VAL A 51 -3.25 5.65 -2.33
N GLU A 52 -3.67 4.88 -3.35
CA GLU A 52 -5.01 4.27 -3.41
C GLU A 52 -5.26 3.37 -2.17
N LEU A 53 -4.26 2.57 -1.79
CA LEU A 53 -4.32 1.70 -0.63
C LEU A 53 -4.40 2.46 0.70
N LEU A 54 -3.60 3.51 0.85
CA LEU A 54 -3.62 4.37 2.03
C LEU A 54 -4.96 5.10 2.14
N ALA A 55 -5.46 5.70 1.06
CA ALA A 55 -6.74 6.41 1.02
C ALA A 55 -7.91 5.48 1.40
N ALA A 56 -7.88 4.23 0.95
CA ALA A 56 -8.93 3.25 1.24
C ALA A 56 -8.94 2.74 2.70
N ASN A 57 -7.84 2.89 3.45
CA ASN A 57 -7.63 2.18 4.71
C ASN A 57 -7.34 3.07 5.92
N ILE A 58 -7.24 4.38 5.76
CA ILE A 58 -7.15 5.29 6.90
C ILE A 58 -8.52 5.31 7.60
N GLN A 59 -8.65 4.52 8.66
CA GLN A 59 -9.83 4.51 9.52
C GLN A 59 -9.91 5.82 10.31
N GLY A 60 -10.87 6.69 9.96
CA GLY A 60 -11.28 7.83 10.79
C GLY A 60 -11.25 9.20 10.11
N GLU A 61 -10.53 9.34 9.01
CA GLU A 61 -10.54 10.51 8.14
C GLU A 61 -10.43 10.00 6.70
N GLU A 62 -11.41 10.31 5.84
CA GLU A 62 -11.22 10.20 4.38
C GLU A 62 -10.12 11.20 4.00
N LEU A 63 -8.85 10.80 4.14
CA LEU A 63 -7.75 11.52 3.52
C LEU A 63 -7.90 11.28 2.02
N ALA A 64 -8.29 12.33 1.29
CA ALA A 64 -8.35 12.28 -0.16
C ALA A 64 -6.95 11.95 -0.71
N GLU A 65 -6.86 11.22 -1.83
CA GLU A 65 -5.59 10.90 -2.48
C GLU A 65 -4.70 12.15 -2.66
N GLU A 66 -5.33 13.29 -2.98
CA GLU A 66 -4.68 14.60 -3.10
C GLU A 66 -3.93 15.00 -1.83
N GLN A 67 -4.52 14.78 -0.64
CA GLN A 67 -3.89 15.12 0.63
C GLN A 67 -2.71 14.21 0.95
N ILE A 68 -2.71 12.98 0.45
CA ILE A 68 -1.58 12.06 0.57
C ILE A 68 -0.44 12.53 -0.34
N TRP A 69 -0.73 12.92 -1.57
CA TRP A 69 0.26 13.50 -2.48
C TRP A 69 0.82 14.84 -2.02
N GLU A 70 0.03 15.64 -1.30
CA GLU A 70 0.50 16.88 -0.67
C GLU A 70 1.34 16.61 0.59
N ALA A 71 1.05 15.52 1.31
CA ALA A 71 1.70 15.16 2.56
C ALA A 71 3.03 14.42 2.38
N PHE A 72 3.18 13.68 1.29
CA PHE A 72 4.31 12.77 1.08
C PHE A 72 4.92 12.96 -0.31
N SER A 73 6.25 12.92 -0.37
CA SER A 73 6.95 12.82 -1.66
C SER A 73 6.77 11.43 -2.29
N ILE A 74 6.99 11.34 -3.60
CA ILE A 74 6.90 10.06 -4.32
C ILE A 74 7.89 9.02 -3.79
N ASP A 75 9.06 9.45 -3.29
CA ASP A 75 10.06 8.55 -2.71
C ASP A 75 9.58 8.00 -1.36
N GLU A 76 8.95 8.83 -0.52
CA GLU A 76 8.35 8.38 0.76
C GLU A 76 7.19 7.41 0.54
N ILE A 77 6.33 7.68 -0.45
CA ILE A 77 5.24 6.78 -0.83
C ILE A 77 5.80 5.44 -1.32
N GLN A 78 6.89 5.44 -2.08
CA GLN A 78 7.56 4.20 -2.48
C GLN A 78 8.19 3.46 -1.29
N GLU A 79 8.81 4.16 -0.34
CA GLU A 79 9.33 3.54 0.90
C GLU A 79 8.22 2.86 1.70
N ILE A 80 7.07 3.51 1.84
CA ILE A 80 5.85 2.94 2.44
C ILE A 80 5.40 1.70 1.65
N GLY A 81 5.40 1.80 0.32
CA GLY A 81 5.18 0.69 -0.59
C GLY A 81 6.05 -0.52 -0.31
N LEU A 82 7.35 -0.31 -0.14
CA LEU A 82 8.30 -1.38 0.16
C LEU A 82 8.06 -1.98 1.54
N GLN A 83 7.63 -1.18 2.52
CA GLN A 83 7.20 -1.69 3.81
C GLN A 83 5.99 -2.63 3.68
N PHE A 84 5.01 -2.30 2.82
CA PHE A 84 3.90 -3.22 2.51
C PHE A 84 4.40 -4.58 2.05
N VAL A 85 5.27 -4.60 1.06
CA VAL A 85 5.84 -5.83 0.49
C VAL A 85 6.65 -6.63 1.53
N SER A 86 7.44 -5.93 2.35
CA SER A 86 8.23 -6.57 3.39
C SER A 86 7.35 -7.22 4.48
N GLY A 87 6.27 -6.54 4.90
CA GLY A 87 5.30 -7.07 5.87
C GLY A 87 4.51 -8.27 5.33
N LEU A 88 4.34 -8.37 4.01
CA LEU A 88 3.69 -9.50 3.35
C LEU A 88 4.53 -10.78 3.33
N SER A 89 5.86 -10.65 3.54
CA SER A 89 6.85 -11.73 3.42
C SER A 89 7.19 -12.40 4.76
N GLY A 90 6.64 -11.90 5.88
CA GLY A 90 6.80 -12.45 7.23
C GLY A 90 5.81 -13.55 7.58
#